data_AF-A0A9P9WMT8-F1
#
_entry.id   AF-A0A9P9WMT8-F1
#
_cell.length_a   1.000
_cell.length_b   1.000
_cell.length_c   1.000
_cell.angle_alpha   90.00
_cell.angle_beta   90.00
_cell.angle_gamma   90.00
#
_symmetry.space_group_name_H-M   'P 1'
#
loop_
_entity.id
_entity.type
_entity.pdbx_description
1 polymer ?
#
loop_
_entity_poly.entity_id
_entity_poly.type
_entity_poly.pdbx_seq_one_letter_code
_entity_poly.pdbx_strand_id
1 'polypeptide(L)'
;MPAPVKIRSSQGCWTCRLRRKKCDERKPVCSTCGVLEITCHFSDKKPEWMDGGDREKQMADRLKAMVKVKANERRERKWAIGILTDNDETAQGVSDDNDAALAVSMENTMTLDSSTEHESADTSGGSVYTPTTSISKESPSPGGLPTESQPTLTGLQPFQPASAQMANATHQGVRMTPYHTASFPDPESERELNFSMVYLDYVFPYTSPFYRPPLLEGGRGWLLVVLLRNKPLYHTALSVASYFFAVMLGSSLDGHEECKTHNWDELQKHQELSIKALQGSMECLTSRGVQFCFRQSMQCLEGVAQLLSFETLIGNTSNSQTHLNAALFLFEQIIEHHATDDIKPWWSVLARIEPRVMEVQFPTGGRPWASEQASFRFLTVNLLWSDVIASTALAQAPRLQKFHPELIDGPTPELPIQDFLGCHNWVILTIGEIAGLDAWKKEMRNAGVLSMVELVTRATCIERRLRAGIEELDKVPMHTMFDPSARAPDQPFYDFGLEVVTEVGQQHSTPSKAFHTKIWAKAALTYLAVVVSGFQPALPDIQNNVSATIDLFRNMASPLCLRTFVWPFAVTGCLCLSNQEEIFRDLVSNMGAMHEFGTLREALKIMSAVWEHRTCLDADTWDIASCLSVLGHTSLLI
;
A
#
# COMPACT_ATOMS: atom_id res chain seq x y z
N MET A 1 -61.81 31.30 -19.95
CA MET A 1 -61.47 31.80 -18.60
C MET A 1 -60.02 32.27 -18.59
N PRO A 2 -59.65 33.33 -17.85
CA PRO A 2 -58.25 33.73 -17.70
C PRO A 2 -57.47 32.76 -16.79
N ALA A 3 -56.15 32.66 -16.98
CA ALA A 3 -55.28 31.79 -16.18
C ALA A 3 -55.06 32.34 -14.75
N PRO A 4 -54.87 31.48 -13.73
CA PRO A 4 -54.71 31.92 -12.35
C PRO A 4 -53.38 32.66 -12.13
N VAL A 5 -53.46 33.85 -11.52
CA VAL A 5 -52.30 34.67 -11.16
C VAL A 5 -51.52 34.01 -10.03
N LYS A 6 -50.23 33.71 -10.27
CA LYS A 6 -49.34 33.10 -9.26
C LYS A 6 -48.96 34.12 -8.18
N ILE A 7 -49.74 34.15 -7.09
CA ILE A 7 -49.41 34.91 -5.88
C ILE A 7 -48.08 34.40 -5.31
N ARG A 8 -47.07 35.28 -5.22
CA ARG A 8 -45.86 35.04 -4.43
C ARG A 8 -46.24 35.13 -2.95
N SER A 9 -45.92 34.10 -2.16
CA SER A 9 -46.09 34.19 -0.70
C SER A 9 -45.15 35.26 -0.14
N SER A 10 -45.67 36.08 0.79
CA SER A 10 -45.00 37.28 1.28
C SER A 10 -44.13 37.03 2.52
N GLN A 11 -44.12 35.80 3.07
CA GLN A 11 -43.47 35.48 4.35
C GLN A 11 -42.26 34.52 4.24
N GLY A 12 -41.94 34.00 3.05
CA GLY A 12 -40.77 33.12 2.82
C GLY A 12 -39.46 33.69 3.36
N CYS A 13 -38.56 32.84 3.86
CA CYS A 13 -37.32 33.27 4.50
C CYS A 13 -36.38 34.05 3.54
N TRP A 14 -35.56 34.94 4.08
CA TRP A 14 -34.70 35.83 3.28
C TRP A 14 -33.65 35.05 2.46
N THR A 15 -33.18 33.90 2.97
CA THR A 15 -32.32 32.96 2.23
C THR A 15 -32.99 32.44 0.95
N CYS A 16 -34.27 32.06 1.01
CA CYS A 16 -35.03 31.62 -0.17
C CYS A 16 -35.35 32.76 -1.14
N ARG A 17 -35.63 33.98 -0.63
CA ARG A 17 -35.84 35.17 -1.48
C ARG A 17 -34.59 35.49 -2.29
N LEU A 18 -33.43 35.58 -1.64
CA LEU A 18 -32.15 35.87 -2.28
C LEU A 18 -31.78 34.83 -3.35
N ARG A 19 -31.95 33.54 -3.02
CA ARG A 19 -31.71 32.41 -3.92
C ARG A 19 -32.82 32.20 -4.97
N ARG A 20 -33.88 33.03 -4.97
CA ARG A 20 -35.06 32.97 -5.85
C ARG A 20 -35.73 31.58 -5.88
N LYS A 21 -35.79 30.87 -4.74
CA LYS A 21 -36.44 29.55 -4.59
C LYS A 21 -37.77 29.66 -3.85
N LYS A 22 -38.69 28.73 -4.11
CA LYS A 22 -39.94 28.61 -3.34
C LYS A 22 -39.63 28.28 -1.88
N CYS A 23 -40.29 28.96 -0.96
CA CYS A 23 -40.23 28.70 0.46
C CYS A 23 -41.51 27.99 0.91
N ASP A 24 -41.36 27.03 1.82
CA ASP A 24 -42.42 26.31 2.52
C ASP A 24 -42.79 26.95 3.88
N GLU A 25 -42.11 28.05 4.25
CA GLU A 25 -42.39 28.92 5.40
C GLU A 25 -42.34 28.26 6.80
N ARG A 26 -41.91 26.98 6.89
CA ARG A 26 -41.62 26.30 8.16
C ARG A 26 -40.52 27.02 8.96
N LYS A 27 -40.66 26.99 10.29
CA LYS A 27 -39.73 27.56 11.29
C LYS A 27 -39.23 26.44 12.21
N PRO A 28 -37.99 26.51 12.74
CA PRO A 28 -36.99 27.57 12.56
C PRO A 28 -36.30 27.54 11.18
N VAL A 29 -36.30 26.38 10.51
CA VAL A 29 -35.67 26.18 9.20
C VAL A 29 -36.72 25.68 8.21
N CYS A 30 -36.79 26.30 7.03
CA CYS A 30 -37.66 25.83 5.94
C CYS A 30 -37.03 24.64 5.22
N SER A 31 -37.84 23.70 4.72
CA SER A 31 -37.38 22.48 4.03
C SER A 31 -36.43 22.79 2.88
N THR A 32 -36.67 23.85 2.10
CA THR A 32 -35.77 24.29 1.01
C THR A 32 -34.36 24.70 1.47
N CYS A 33 -34.19 25.12 2.74
CA CYS A 33 -32.86 25.38 3.32
C CYS A 33 -32.33 24.19 4.14
N GLY A 34 -33.21 23.43 4.80
CA GLY A 34 -32.86 22.24 5.59
C GLY A 34 -32.25 21.13 4.74
N VAL A 35 -32.89 20.76 3.62
CA VAL A 35 -32.37 19.77 2.65
C VAL A 35 -31.01 20.18 2.07
N LEU A 36 -30.69 21.48 2.09
CA LEU A 36 -29.41 22.01 1.62
C LEU A 36 -28.39 22.25 2.74
N GLU A 37 -28.77 22.11 4.00
CA GLU A 37 -27.95 22.36 5.20
C GLU A 37 -27.35 23.78 5.25
N ILE A 38 -28.10 24.77 4.74
CA ILE A 38 -27.67 26.18 4.69
C ILE A 38 -28.47 27.09 5.63
N THR A 39 -27.81 28.16 6.09
CA THR A 39 -28.37 29.12 7.05
C THR A 39 -29.71 29.71 6.58
N CYS A 40 -30.78 29.38 7.29
CA CYS A 40 -32.13 29.85 7.01
C CYS A 40 -32.42 31.13 7.80
N HIS A 41 -32.28 32.30 7.15
CA HIS A 41 -32.59 33.59 7.76
C HIS A 41 -34.10 33.86 7.72
N PHE A 42 -34.84 33.36 8.71
CA PHE A 42 -36.21 33.80 8.99
C PHE A 42 -36.17 35.01 9.93
N SER A 43 -36.82 36.11 9.54
CA SER A 43 -36.94 37.35 10.32
C SER A 43 -38.07 38.18 9.74
N ASP A 44 -38.90 38.82 10.56
CA ASP A 44 -39.95 39.71 10.07
C ASP A 44 -39.38 41.09 9.67
N LYS A 45 -38.21 41.45 10.21
CA LYS A 45 -37.42 42.61 9.77
C LYS A 45 -36.53 42.24 8.58
N LYS A 46 -36.41 43.16 7.61
CA LYS A 46 -35.50 43.05 6.45
C LYS A 46 -34.04 43.07 6.94
N PRO A 47 -33.20 42.07 6.62
CA PRO A 47 -31.79 42.07 7.01
C PRO A 47 -31.01 43.20 6.32
N GLU A 48 -30.02 43.74 7.02
CA GLU A 48 -29.17 44.85 6.54
C GLU A 48 -28.40 44.51 5.26
N TRP A 49 -28.08 43.23 5.05
CA TRP A 49 -27.39 42.72 3.87
C TRP A 49 -28.28 42.56 2.65
N MET A 50 -29.61 42.75 2.72
CA MET A 50 -30.48 42.73 1.54
C MET A 50 -30.67 44.15 0.99
N ASP A 51 -29.57 44.84 0.72
CA ASP A 51 -29.57 46.25 0.31
C ASP A 51 -29.71 46.47 -1.21
N GLY A 52 -29.77 45.39 -2.01
CA GLY A 52 -29.71 45.46 -3.47
C GLY A 52 -28.33 45.81 -4.03
N GLY A 53 -27.29 45.87 -3.18
CA GLY A 53 -25.92 46.24 -3.54
C GLY A 53 -24.90 45.15 -3.20
N ASP A 54 -23.68 45.57 -2.88
CA ASP A 54 -22.55 44.65 -2.71
C ASP A 54 -22.70 43.70 -1.50
N ARG A 55 -23.41 44.09 -0.43
CA ARG A 55 -23.68 43.18 0.70
C ARG A 55 -24.68 42.10 0.32
N GLU A 56 -25.66 42.41 -0.52
CA GLU A 56 -26.59 41.41 -1.07
C GLU A 56 -25.86 40.41 -1.98
N LYS A 57 -24.94 40.91 -2.81
CA LYS A 57 -24.06 40.09 -3.66
C LYS A 57 -23.14 39.20 -2.83
N GLN A 58 -22.41 39.75 -1.85
CA GLN A 58 -21.53 38.99 -0.95
C GLN A 58 -22.29 37.89 -0.20
N MET A 59 -23.49 38.18 0.32
CA MET A 59 -24.31 37.16 0.98
C MET A 59 -24.81 36.09 0.00
N ALA A 60 -25.15 36.46 -1.24
CA ALA A 60 -25.53 35.51 -2.28
C ALA A 60 -24.37 34.57 -2.64
N ASP A 61 -23.14 35.10 -2.77
CA ASP A 61 -21.94 34.33 -3.09
C ASP A 61 -21.51 33.44 -1.91
N ARG A 62 -21.58 33.92 -0.66
CA ARG A 62 -21.42 33.10 0.54
C ARG A 62 -22.42 31.94 0.58
N LEU A 63 -23.68 32.18 0.21
CA LEU A 63 -24.71 31.14 0.12
C LEU A 63 -24.49 30.17 -1.04
N LYS A 64 -23.87 30.57 -2.16
CA LYS A 64 -23.42 29.64 -3.21
C LYS A 64 -22.30 28.74 -2.69
N ALA A 65 -21.29 29.32 -2.02
CA ALA A 65 -20.16 28.58 -1.47
C ALA A 65 -20.62 27.52 -0.44
N MET A 66 -21.48 27.89 0.50
CA MET A 66 -22.07 26.94 1.46
C MET A 66 -22.89 25.84 0.76
N VAL A 67 -23.56 26.13 -0.37
CA VAL A 67 -24.24 25.11 -1.18
C VAL A 67 -23.24 24.18 -1.89
N LYS A 68 -22.07 24.64 -2.39
CA LYS A 68 -21.03 23.73 -2.95
C LYS A 68 -20.55 22.77 -1.86
N VAL A 69 -20.07 23.32 -0.74
CA VAL A 69 -19.51 22.54 0.38
C VAL A 69 -20.52 21.51 0.90
N LYS A 70 -21.75 21.93 1.24
CA LYS A 70 -22.78 21.00 1.71
C LYS A 70 -23.30 20.03 0.64
N ALA A 71 -23.17 20.34 -0.65
CA ALA A 71 -23.44 19.36 -1.71
C ALA A 71 -22.34 18.30 -1.81
N ASN A 72 -21.06 18.66 -1.57
CA ASN A 72 -19.97 17.69 -1.50
C ASN A 72 -20.13 16.78 -0.28
N GLU A 73 -20.30 17.34 0.92
CA GLU A 73 -20.53 16.55 2.13
C GLU A 73 -21.72 15.58 2.00
N ARG A 74 -22.82 15.98 1.36
CA ARG A 74 -23.95 15.08 1.09
C ARG A 74 -23.64 14.00 0.07
N ARG A 75 -22.85 14.30 -0.96
CA ARG A 75 -22.37 13.30 -1.94
C ARG A 75 -21.47 12.28 -1.24
N GLU A 76 -20.50 12.76 -0.47
CA GLU A 76 -19.58 11.96 0.35
C GLU A 76 -20.30 11.08 1.39
N ARG A 77 -21.36 11.60 2.02
CA ARG A 77 -22.23 10.85 2.95
C ARG A 77 -23.05 9.79 2.22
N LYS A 78 -23.64 10.10 1.05
CA LYS A 78 -24.39 9.11 0.27
C LYS A 78 -23.48 7.99 -0.27
N TRP A 79 -22.26 8.32 -0.71
CA TRP A 79 -21.25 7.32 -1.10
C TRP A 79 -20.82 6.44 0.08
N ALA A 80 -20.59 7.03 1.27
CA ALA A 80 -20.26 6.26 2.47
C ALA A 80 -21.37 5.31 2.90
N ILE A 81 -22.65 5.70 2.74
CA ILE A 81 -23.80 4.83 3.03
C ILE A 81 -23.94 3.71 1.98
N GLY A 82 -23.76 4.01 0.69
CA GLY A 82 -23.86 3.00 -0.38
C GLY A 82 -22.88 1.83 -0.20
N ILE A 83 -21.64 2.12 0.21
CA ILE A 83 -20.61 1.10 0.48
C ILE A 83 -20.95 0.23 1.71
N LEU A 84 -21.85 0.69 2.59
CA LEU A 84 -22.28 -0.04 3.80
C LEU A 84 -23.61 -0.79 3.61
N THR A 85 -24.49 -0.34 2.73
CA THR A 85 -25.89 -0.83 2.62
C THR A 85 -26.09 -2.00 1.66
N ASP A 86 -25.20 -2.22 0.69
CA ASP A 86 -25.18 -3.40 -0.21
C ASP A 86 -24.89 -4.75 0.50
N ASN A 87 -25.04 -4.81 1.83
CA ASN A 87 -24.85 -6.00 2.66
C ASN A 87 -26.09 -6.38 3.51
N ASP A 88 -27.20 -5.63 3.49
CA ASP A 88 -28.30 -5.82 4.46
C ASP A 88 -29.73 -5.54 3.93
N GLU A 89 -30.07 -6.00 2.72
CA GLU A 89 -31.47 -6.00 2.23
C GLU A 89 -31.98 -7.42 1.87
N THR A 90 -32.31 -8.21 2.90
CA THR A 90 -33.20 -9.40 2.75
C THR A 90 -34.27 -9.52 3.83
N ALA A 91 -34.99 -8.44 4.16
CA ALA A 91 -36.32 -8.55 4.81
C ALA A 91 -37.21 -7.30 4.66
N GLN A 92 -38.50 -7.54 4.37
CA GLN A 92 -39.66 -6.69 4.72
C GLN A 92 -39.61 -5.21 4.32
N GLY A 93 -40.06 -4.90 3.10
CA GLY A 93 -40.43 -3.54 2.73
C GLY A 93 -41.73 -3.07 3.38
N VAL A 94 -41.80 -1.77 3.70
CA VAL A 94 -43.05 -1.01 3.89
C VAL A 94 -43.00 0.18 2.93
N SER A 95 -44.08 0.40 2.20
CA SER A 95 -44.21 1.44 1.19
C SER A 95 -44.35 2.84 1.78
N ASP A 96 -43.67 3.82 1.19
CA ASP A 96 -44.13 5.21 1.19
C ASP A 96 -43.86 5.82 -0.19
N ASP A 97 -44.92 6.05 -0.98
CA ASP A 97 -44.83 6.61 -2.32
C ASP A 97 -44.47 8.10 -2.29
N ASN A 98 -43.42 8.53 -3.01
CA ASN A 98 -43.39 9.70 -3.91
C ASN A 98 -41.95 10.08 -4.32
N ASP A 99 -41.46 9.59 -5.47
CA ASP A 99 -40.51 10.36 -6.31
C ASP A 99 -40.47 9.86 -7.77
N ALA A 100 -41.64 9.64 -8.38
CA ALA A 100 -41.81 9.11 -9.73
C ALA A 100 -41.53 10.15 -10.84
N ALA A 101 -40.29 10.66 -10.92
CA ALA A 101 -39.87 11.58 -11.99
C ALA A 101 -38.33 11.61 -12.24
N LEU A 102 -37.79 10.57 -12.90
CA LEU A 102 -36.63 10.68 -13.84
C LEU A 102 -36.23 9.36 -14.54
N ALA A 103 -36.72 8.20 -14.10
CA ALA A 103 -36.37 6.89 -14.67
C ALA A 103 -37.19 6.52 -15.93
N VAL A 104 -37.03 7.27 -17.03
CA VAL A 104 -37.50 6.85 -18.37
C VAL A 104 -36.49 7.28 -19.44
N SER A 105 -35.52 6.40 -19.75
CA SER A 105 -34.80 6.32 -21.05
C SER A 105 -33.67 5.26 -21.02
N MET A 106 -33.98 3.97 -20.80
CA MET A 106 -33.11 2.88 -21.26
C MET A 106 -33.82 1.49 -21.28
N GLU A 107 -34.98 1.43 -21.91
CA GLU A 107 -35.62 0.13 -22.24
C GLU A 107 -36.39 0.26 -23.56
N ASN A 108 -35.78 -0.23 -24.65
CA ASN A 108 -36.46 -0.39 -25.94
C ASN A 108 -35.71 -1.40 -26.85
N THR A 109 -35.34 -2.54 -26.28
CA THR A 109 -34.82 -3.69 -27.05
C THR A 109 -36.01 -4.49 -27.55
N MET A 110 -36.32 -4.39 -28.84
CA MET A 110 -37.40 -5.18 -29.43
C MET A 110 -37.03 -6.66 -29.50
N THR A 111 -37.79 -7.50 -28.80
CA THR A 111 -37.85 -8.93 -29.04
C THR A 111 -38.85 -9.24 -30.16
N LEU A 112 -38.49 -10.14 -31.06
CA LEU A 112 -39.39 -10.85 -31.96
C LEU A 112 -38.71 -12.17 -32.34
N ASP A 113 -39.49 -13.23 -32.44
CA ASP A 113 -39.04 -14.61 -32.19
C ASP A 113 -39.58 -15.59 -33.25
N SER A 114 -39.15 -16.86 -33.16
CA SER A 114 -39.59 -18.04 -33.92
C SER A 114 -39.01 -18.23 -35.33
N SER A 115 -39.10 -19.49 -35.79
CA SER A 115 -38.31 -20.10 -36.87
C SER A 115 -39.21 -20.81 -37.90
N THR A 116 -38.65 -21.17 -39.09
CA THR A 116 -38.69 -22.50 -39.77
C THR A 116 -38.65 -22.44 -41.33
N GLU A 117 -37.56 -22.98 -41.88
CA GLU A 117 -37.47 -23.98 -42.99
C GLU A 117 -37.79 -23.65 -44.49
N HIS A 118 -37.04 -24.37 -45.37
CA HIS A 118 -37.13 -24.52 -46.85
C HIS A 118 -36.93 -23.24 -47.73
N GLU A 119 -36.24 -23.22 -48.89
CA GLU A 119 -35.31 -24.11 -49.65
C GLU A 119 -34.73 -23.30 -50.88
N SER A 120 -33.80 -23.69 -51.77
CA SER A 120 -32.89 -24.86 -51.99
C SER A 120 -31.76 -24.49 -53.01
N ALA A 121 -30.64 -25.24 -53.02
CA ALA A 121 -29.59 -25.34 -54.09
C ALA A 121 -28.83 -24.03 -54.50
N ASP A 122 -27.59 -23.96 -55.04
CA ASP A 122 -26.38 -24.82 -55.18
C ASP A 122 -25.19 -23.87 -55.62
N THR A 123 -23.92 -24.18 -55.94
CA THR A 123 -23.11 -25.42 -56.15
C THR A 123 -21.60 -25.13 -55.91
N SER A 124 -20.82 -26.11 -55.43
CA SER A 124 -19.33 -26.26 -55.58
C SER A 124 -18.36 -25.18 -55.01
N GLY A 125 -17.11 -25.47 -54.60
CA GLY A 125 -16.45 -26.77 -54.31
C GLY A 125 -14.90 -26.74 -54.33
N GLY A 126 -14.23 -27.41 -53.37
CA GLY A 126 -12.78 -27.77 -53.38
C GLY A 126 -11.74 -26.65 -53.15
N SER A 127 -10.48 -26.91 -52.77
CA SER A 127 -9.82 -28.16 -52.33
C SER A 127 -8.55 -27.92 -51.48
N VAL A 128 -8.35 -28.83 -50.52
CA VAL A 128 -7.14 -29.26 -49.76
C VAL A 128 -5.75 -28.94 -50.38
N TYR A 129 -4.75 -28.52 -49.57
CA TYR A 129 -3.48 -29.25 -49.27
C TYR A 129 -2.40 -28.46 -48.49
N THR A 130 -1.72 -29.15 -47.56
CA THR A 130 -0.45 -28.76 -46.88
C THR A 130 0.70 -29.69 -47.31
N PRO A 131 1.94 -29.18 -47.46
CA PRO A 131 3.09 -29.69 -46.66
C PRO A 131 4.16 -28.61 -46.33
N THR A 132 5.38 -28.90 -45.84
CA THR A 132 5.81 -29.53 -44.57
C THR A 132 7.33 -29.83 -44.59
N THR A 133 8.15 -29.15 -43.75
CA THR A 133 9.59 -29.45 -43.41
C THR A 133 10.65 -29.45 -44.56
N SER A 134 11.98 -29.26 -44.40
CA SER A 134 12.90 -28.85 -43.29
C SER A 134 14.38 -28.70 -43.75
N ILE A 135 15.25 -28.12 -42.90
CA ILE A 135 16.73 -28.31 -42.77
C ILE A 135 17.73 -27.50 -43.66
N SER A 136 18.74 -27.00 -42.94
CA SER A 136 19.88 -26.09 -43.20
C SER A 136 21.07 -26.61 -44.06
N LYS A 137 21.87 -25.71 -44.67
CA LYS A 137 23.29 -25.38 -44.27
C LYS A 137 24.11 -24.47 -45.24
N GLU A 138 24.91 -23.57 -44.64
CA GLU A 138 26.28 -23.09 -44.97
C GLU A 138 26.66 -22.40 -46.32
N SER A 139 27.65 -21.50 -46.24
CA SER A 139 28.20 -20.59 -47.28
C SER A 139 29.59 -21.07 -47.80
N PRO A 140 30.21 -20.51 -48.89
CA PRO A 140 30.78 -19.14 -48.89
C PRO A 140 30.83 -18.37 -50.25
N SER A 141 31.23 -17.10 -50.19
CA SER A 141 31.55 -16.16 -51.31
C SER A 141 33.07 -16.24 -51.70
N PRO A 142 33.67 -15.49 -52.67
CA PRO A 142 33.42 -14.05 -53.01
C PRO A 142 33.58 -13.58 -54.50
N GLY A 143 33.23 -12.31 -54.76
CA GLY A 143 33.89 -11.47 -55.79
C GLY A 143 33.01 -10.79 -56.86
N GLY A 144 32.73 -9.49 -56.72
CA GLY A 144 32.10 -8.66 -57.77
C GLY A 144 31.56 -7.31 -57.24
N LEU A 145 31.91 -6.19 -57.90
CA LEU A 145 31.61 -4.78 -57.56
C LEU A 145 31.29 -4.02 -58.87
N PRO A 146 30.73 -2.78 -58.88
CA PRO A 146 30.25 -1.93 -57.77
C PRO A 146 28.86 -1.24 -57.98
N THR A 147 28.47 -0.40 -57.01
CA THR A 147 27.57 0.78 -57.12
C THR A 147 26.04 0.59 -57.07
N GLU A 148 25.41 0.83 -55.91
CA GLU A 148 24.57 2.03 -55.63
C GLU A 148 24.19 2.11 -54.13
N SER A 149 23.39 3.11 -53.72
CA SER A 149 23.23 3.57 -52.33
C SER A 149 22.01 3.01 -51.57
N GLN A 150 21.95 3.28 -50.26
CA GLN A 150 21.03 2.70 -49.27
C GLN A 150 19.53 3.02 -49.51
N PRO A 151 18.62 2.07 -49.25
CA PRO A 151 17.23 2.34 -48.87
C PRO A 151 17.02 2.24 -47.34
N THR A 152 16.08 3.05 -46.83
CA THR A 152 15.82 3.28 -45.40
C THR A 152 14.88 2.26 -44.76
N LEU A 153 14.96 2.09 -43.43
CA LEU A 153 13.89 1.46 -42.64
C LEU A 153 12.57 2.24 -42.77
N THR A 154 11.51 1.53 -43.14
CA THR A 154 10.10 1.93 -42.97
C THR A 154 9.34 0.67 -42.52
N GLY A 155 8.27 0.74 -41.73
CA GLY A 155 7.63 1.91 -41.11
C GLY A 155 6.17 1.54 -40.81
N LEU A 156 5.86 1.21 -39.54
CA LEU A 156 4.53 0.75 -39.16
C LEU A 156 3.47 1.81 -39.48
N GLN A 157 2.49 1.46 -40.31
CA GLN A 157 1.46 2.40 -40.77
C GLN A 157 0.37 2.63 -39.71
N PRO A 158 -0.03 3.89 -39.45
CA PRO A 158 -1.21 4.19 -38.64
C PRO A 158 -2.51 3.72 -39.32
N PHE A 159 -3.44 3.22 -38.53
CA PHE A 159 -4.77 2.80 -39.01
C PHE A 159 -5.60 4.02 -39.44
N GLN A 160 -6.00 4.09 -40.71
CA GLN A 160 -6.79 5.21 -41.25
C GLN A 160 -8.30 4.91 -41.24
N PRO A 161 -9.16 5.81 -40.72
CA PRO A 161 -10.61 5.69 -40.89
C PRO A 161 -11.04 6.01 -42.33
N ALA A 162 -12.05 5.31 -42.83
CA ALA A 162 -12.49 5.44 -44.22
C ALA A 162 -13.12 6.82 -44.53
N SER A 163 -12.75 7.40 -45.67
CA SER A 163 -13.21 8.72 -46.12
C SER A 163 -14.52 8.64 -46.92
N ALA A 164 -15.62 9.12 -46.32
CA ALA A 164 -16.88 9.33 -47.03
C ALA A 164 -16.75 10.52 -48.00
N GLN A 165 -17.12 10.33 -49.27
CA GLN A 165 -17.04 11.37 -50.30
C GLN A 165 -18.18 12.39 -50.15
N MET A 166 -17.86 13.68 -50.31
CA MET A 166 -18.85 14.76 -50.27
C MET A 166 -19.63 14.88 -51.59
N ALA A 167 -20.95 14.99 -51.48
CA ALA A 167 -21.84 15.49 -52.54
C ALA A 167 -22.58 16.74 -52.03
N ASN A 168 -22.76 17.74 -52.90
CA ASN A 168 -23.24 19.07 -52.51
C ASN A 168 -24.75 19.09 -52.17
N ALA A 169 -25.10 19.70 -51.03
CA ALA A 169 -26.45 20.15 -50.72
C ALA A 169 -26.40 21.53 -50.04
N THR A 170 -27.40 22.38 -50.27
CA THR A 170 -27.39 23.82 -49.92
C THR A 170 -27.76 24.13 -48.47
N HIS A 171 -27.32 25.28 -47.99
CA HIS A 171 -27.53 25.75 -46.62
C HIS A 171 -29.01 25.80 -46.19
N GLN A 172 -29.32 25.15 -45.06
CA GLN A 172 -30.27 25.66 -44.07
C GLN A 172 -29.60 25.69 -42.69
N GLY A 173 -29.83 26.77 -41.93
CA GLY A 173 -29.04 27.07 -40.73
C GLY A 173 -29.45 26.26 -39.50
N VAL A 174 -28.78 25.13 -39.25
CA VAL A 174 -28.88 24.42 -37.96
C VAL A 174 -28.18 25.24 -36.88
N ARG A 175 -28.97 25.90 -36.03
CA ARG A 175 -28.48 26.68 -34.89
C ARG A 175 -28.04 25.74 -33.77
N MET A 176 -26.76 25.36 -33.76
CA MET A 176 -26.13 24.62 -32.65
C MET A 176 -26.35 25.35 -31.32
N THR A 177 -27.30 24.87 -30.51
CA THR A 177 -27.35 25.17 -29.08
C THR A 177 -26.16 24.47 -28.42
N PRO A 178 -25.41 25.14 -27.52
CA PRO A 178 -24.30 24.50 -26.84
C PRO A 178 -24.81 23.29 -26.05
N TYR A 179 -24.16 22.14 -26.22
CA TYR A 179 -24.46 20.96 -25.43
C TYR A 179 -24.33 21.30 -23.94
N HIS A 180 -25.30 20.86 -23.13
CA HIS A 180 -25.17 20.93 -21.69
C HIS A 180 -23.91 20.18 -21.27
N THR A 181 -23.01 20.84 -20.54
CA THR A 181 -21.78 20.23 -20.05
C THR A 181 -22.12 19.06 -19.13
N ALA A 182 -21.93 17.84 -19.63
CA ALA A 182 -21.82 16.66 -18.78
C ALA A 182 -20.73 16.93 -17.74
N SER A 183 -20.96 16.51 -16.50
CA SER A 183 -20.10 16.90 -15.38
C SER A 183 -18.73 16.23 -15.50
N PHE A 184 -17.73 17.02 -15.90
CA PHE A 184 -16.34 16.75 -15.54
C PHE A 184 -16.24 16.55 -14.01
N PRO A 185 -15.24 15.79 -13.52
CA PRO A 185 -14.89 15.79 -12.11
C PRO A 185 -14.72 17.22 -11.58
N ASP A 186 -14.98 17.43 -10.29
CA ASP A 186 -14.51 18.66 -9.67
C ASP A 186 -12.96 18.57 -9.59
N PRO A 187 -12.20 19.64 -9.87
CA PRO A 187 -10.74 19.58 -9.89
C PRO A 187 -10.11 19.07 -8.58
N GLU A 188 -10.80 19.23 -7.46
CA GLU A 188 -10.43 18.65 -6.17
C GLU A 188 -10.43 17.10 -6.25
N SER A 189 -11.50 16.48 -6.77
CA SER A 189 -11.61 15.03 -6.95
C SER A 189 -10.66 14.46 -8.01
N GLU A 190 -10.35 15.22 -9.07
CA GLU A 190 -9.34 14.82 -10.05
C GLU A 190 -7.95 14.77 -9.41
N ARG A 191 -7.60 15.76 -8.57
CA ARG A 191 -6.35 15.77 -7.82
C ARG A 191 -6.23 14.59 -6.84
N GLU A 192 -7.31 14.26 -6.14
CA GLU A 192 -7.36 13.11 -5.23
C GLU A 192 -7.17 11.77 -5.99
N LEU A 193 -7.83 11.57 -7.12
CA LEU A 193 -7.64 10.37 -7.94
C LEU A 193 -6.21 10.27 -8.50
N ASN A 194 -5.62 11.38 -8.94
CA ASN A 194 -4.23 11.41 -9.40
C ASN A 194 -3.23 11.04 -8.28
N PHE A 195 -3.38 11.58 -7.07
CA PHE A 195 -2.53 11.17 -5.93
C PHE A 195 -2.82 9.75 -5.44
N SER A 196 -4.03 9.21 -5.66
CA SER A 196 -4.33 7.80 -5.43
C SER A 196 -3.49 6.90 -6.33
N MET A 197 -3.35 7.26 -7.61
CA MET A 197 -2.45 6.55 -8.54
C MET A 197 -0.99 6.72 -8.16
N VAL A 198 -0.54 7.93 -7.77
CA VAL A 198 0.84 8.14 -7.27
C VAL A 198 1.15 7.24 -6.06
N TYR A 199 0.18 7.05 -5.16
CA TYR A 199 0.34 6.12 -4.03
C TYR A 199 0.50 4.66 -4.50
N LEU A 200 -0.36 4.19 -5.40
CA LEU A 200 -0.39 2.79 -5.85
C LEU A 200 0.77 2.43 -6.78
N ASP A 201 1.24 3.36 -7.61
CA ASP A 201 2.25 3.10 -8.64
C ASP A 201 3.68 3.48 -8.22
N TYR A 202 3.86 4.36 -7.23
CA TYR A 202 5.19 4.82 -6.79
C TYR A 202 5.42 4.63 -5.29
N VAL A 203 4.55 5.15 -4.42
CA VAL A 203 4.78 5.08 -2.95
C VAL A 203 4.75 3.64 -2.44
N PHE A 204 3.67 2.90 -2.73
CA PHE A 204 3.54 1.52 -2.25
C PHE A 204 4.63 0.59 -2.79
N PRO A 205 4.97 0.56 -4.10
CA PRO A 205 6.08 -0.27 -4.57
C PRO A 205 7.44 0.26 -4.15
N TYR A 206 7.58 1.53 -3.73
CA TYR A 206 8.76 1.97 -3.00
C TYR A 206 8.82 1.32 -1.60
N THR A 207 7.77 1.38 -0.78
CA THR A 207 7.80 0.83 0.59
C THR A 207 7.83 -0.69 0.64
N SER A 208 7.09 -1.35 -0.25
CA SER A 208 6.86 -2.80 -0.28
C SER A 208 7.32 -3.41 -1.61
N PRO A 209 8.63 -3.31 -1.95
CA PRO A 209 9.10 -3.50 -3.33
C PRO A 209 9.05 -4.96 -3.80
N PHE A 210 9.06 -5.92 -2.87
CA PHE A 210 8.91 -7.34 -3.17
C PHE A 210 7.46 -7.78 -3.33
N TYR A 211 6.48 -7.05 -2.76
CA TYR A 211 5.08 -7.45 -2.75
C TYR A 211 4.41 -7.30 -4.12
N ARG A 212 4.60 -8.34 -4.93
CA ARG A 212 4.13 -8.46 -6.31
C ARG A 212 3.37 -9.79 -6.48
N PRO A 213 2.22 -9.98 -5.79
CA PRO A 213 1.41 -11.18 -5.95
C PRO A 213 0.97 -11.35 -7.42
N PRO A 214 0.97 -12.58 -7.99
CA PRO A 214 0.54 -12.84 -9.35
C PRO A 214 -0.87 -12.31 -9.66
N LEU A 215 -1.13 -12.06 -10.95
CA LEU A 215 -2.44 -11.58 -11.41
C LEU A 215 -3.58 -12.53 -10.97
N LEU A 216 -3.34 -13.83 -11.06
CA LEU A 216 -4.30 -14.89 -10.70
C LEU A 216 -4.43 -15.13 -9.18
N GLU A 217 -3.55 -14.54 -8.36
CA GLU A 217 -3.73 -14.47 -6.90
C GLU A 217 -4.55 -13.23 -6.46
N GLY A 218 -4.96 -12.37 -7.39
CA GLY A 218 -5.73 -11.14 -7.12
C GLY A 218 -4.90 -9.85 -7.12
N GLY A 219 -3.57 -9.96 -7.27
CA GLY A 219 -2.67 -8.81 -7.41
C GLY A 219 -2.72 -7.81 -6.26
N ARG A 220 -2.44 -6.54 -6.56
CA ARG A 220 -2.42 -5.44 -5.57
C ARG A 220 -3.77 -4.70 -5.43
N GLY A 221 -4.83 -5.17 -6.09
CA GLY A 221 -6.12 -4.47 -6.18
C GLY A 221 -6.81 -4.21 -4.83
N TRP A 222 -6.52 -5.05 -3.84
CA TRP A 222 -7.00 -4.90 -2.46
C TRP A 222 -6.58 -3.57 -1.81
N LEU A 223 -5.45 -2.96 -2.21
CA LEU A 223 -5.01 -1.67 -1.68
C LEU A 223 -6.06 -0.58 -1.95
N LEU A 224 -6.57 -0.52 -3.19
CA LEU A 224 -7.61 0.45 -3.56
C LEU A 224 -8.91 0.20 -2.78
N VAL A 225 -9.26 -1.07 -2.53
CA VAL A 225 -10.43 -1.45 -1.72
C VAL A 225 -10.27 -0.99 -0.27
N VAL A 226 -9.10 -1.22 0.35
CA VAL A 226 -8.79 -0.76 1.72
C VAL A 226 -8.87 0.76 1.83
N LEU A 227 -8.25 1.48 0.89
CA LEU A 227 -8.28 2.94 0.85
C LEU A 227 -9.72 3.47 0.70
N LEU A 228 -10.49 2.98 -0.27
CA LEU A 228 -11.89 3.42 -0.47
C LEU A 228 -12.80 3.05 0.71
N ARG A 229 -12.51 1.98 1.45
CA ARG A 229 -13.24 1.56 2.65
C ARG A 229 -12.94 2.43 3.88
N ASN A 230 -11.75 3.03 3.97
CA ASN A 230 -11.30 3.81 5.14
C ASN A 230 -10.83 5.22 4.74
N LYS A 231 -11.79 6.16 4.63
CA LYS A 231 -11.56 7.56 4.24
C LYS A 231 -10.40 8.27 4.97
N PRO A 232 -10.22 8.14 6.30
CA PRO A 232 -9.04 8.71 6.96
C PRO A 232 -7.72 8.17 6.38
N LEU A 233 -7.57 6.84 6.27
CA LEU A 233 -6.37 6.21 5.71
C LEU A 233 -6.19 6.53 4.22
N TYR A 234 -7.27 6.72 3.48
CA TYR A 234 -7.24 7.30 2.13
C TYR A 234 -6.57 8.67 2.11
N HIS A 235 -7.02 9.61 2.93
CA HIS A 235 -6.41 10.93 2.98
C HIS A 235 -4.96 10.90 3.50
N THR A 236 -4.61 10.02 4.46
CA THR A 236 -3.21 9.84 4.85
C THR A 236 -2.36 9.31 3.68
N ALA A 237 -2.86 8.34 2.89
CA ALA A 237 -2.18 7.86 1.68
C ALA A 237 -2.01 8.95 0.61
N LEU A 238 -3.03 9.79 0.40
CA LEU A 238 -2.96 10.95 -0.49
C LEU A 238 -1.90 11.96 -0.05
N SER A 239 -1.86 12.30 1.25
CA SER A 239 -0.88 13.23 1.79
C SER A 239 0.53 12.67 1.75
N VAL A 240 0.72 11.37 2.00
CA VAL A 240 2.01 10.69 1.81
C VAL A 240 2.43 10.75 0.35
N ALA A 241 1.53 10.51 -0.61
CA ALA A 241 1.85 10.62 -2.04
C ALA A 241 2.19 12.06 -2.46
N SER A 242 1.51 13.05 -1.89
CA SER A 242 1.78 14.48 -2.13
C SER A 242 3.12 14.92 -1.53
N TYR A 243 3.45 14.45 -0.32
CA TYR A 243 4.77 14.68 0.29
C TYR A 243 5.90 13.95 -0.46
N PHE A 244 5.68 12.69 -0.85
CA PHE A 244 6.62 11.91 -1.69
C PHE A 244 6.93 12.63 -3.00
N PHE A 245 5.90 13.14 -3.67
CA PHE A 245 6.04 13.94 -4.89
C PHE A 245 6.77 15.27 -4.64
N ALA A 246 6.51 15.94 -3.51
CA ALA A 246 7.19 17.18 -3.14
C ALA A 246 8.70 16.98 -2.84
N VAL A 247 9.09 15.89 -2.16
CA VAL A 247 10.51 15.54 -1.92
C VAL A 247 11.20 15.20 -3.24
N MET A 248 10.55 14.45 -4.13
CA MET A 248 11.07 14.16 -5.48
C MET A 248 11.29 15.44 -6.28
N LEU A 249 10.33 16.38 -6.30
CA LEU A 249 10.49 17.66 -7.02
C LEU A 249 11.55 18.57 -6.38
N GLY A 250 11.60 18.69 -5.05
CA GLY A 250 12.59 19.52 -4.36
C GLY A 250 14.03 19.05 -4.57
N SER A 251 14.24 17.76 -4.87
CA SER A 251 15.55 17.24 -5.28
C SER A 251 16.00 17.67 -6.68
N SER A 252 15.07 18.16 -7.50
CA SER A 252 15.24 18.40 -8.94
C SER A 252 15.00 19.86 -9.37
N LEU A 253 14.38 20.68 -8.51
CA LEU A 253 13.97 22.06 -8.80
C LEU A 253 14.13 22.95 -7.56
N ASP A 254 14.92 24.02 -7.69
CA ASP A 254 15.10 25.02 -6.62
C ASP A 254 13.78 25.73 -6.25
N GLY A 255 13.62 26.04 -4.96
CA GLY A 255 12.52 26.89 -4.46
C GLY A 255 11.27 26.16 -3.95
N HIS A 256 11.26 24.82 -3.93
CA HIS A 256 10.08 24.03 -3.51
C HIS A 256 9.93 23.79 -1.99
N GLU A 257 10.79 24.33 -1.13
CA GLU A 257 10.76 24.08 0.34
C GLU A 257 9.45 24.54 1.03
N GLU A 258 8.83 25.64 0.60
CA GLU A 258 7.51 26.04 1.10
C GLU A 258 6.42 25.00 0.75
N CYS A 259 6.51 24.40 -0.44
CA CYS A 259 5.61 23.34 -0.88
C CYS A 259 5.84 22.06 -0.09
N LYS A 260 7.09 21.67 0.15
CA LYS A 260 7.46 20.53 0.99
C LYS A 260 6.92 20.68 2.41
N THR A 261 7.11 21.86 3.00
CA THR A 261 6.60 22.19 4.34
C THR A 261 5.07 22.15 4.39
N HIS A 262 4.38 22.75 3.43
CA HIS A 262 2.91 22.71 3.37
C HIS A 262 2.35 21.28 3.22
N ASN A 263 2.99 20.42 2.42
CA ASN A 263 2.59 19.02 2.29
C ASN A 263 2.84 18.22 3.58
N TRP A 264 3.87 18.56 4.36
CA TRP A 264 4.12 17.97 5.67
C TRP A 264 3.04 18.35 6.69
N ASP A 265 2.67 19.63 6.78
CA ASP A 265 1.60 20.11 7.67
C ASP A 265 0.26 19.44 7.35
N GLU A 266 -0.08 19.34 6.06
CA GLU A 266 -1.31 18.70 5.59
C GLU A 266 -1.30 17.19 5.84
N LEU A 267 -0.13 16.53 5.77
CA LEU A 267 0.04 15.13 6.17
C LEU A 267 -0.17 14.92 7.67
N GLN A 268 0.47 15.71 8.53
CA GLN A 268 0.31 15.59 9.98
C GLN A 268 -1.17 15.78 10.39
N LYS A 269 -1.84 16.77 9.81
CA LYS A 269 -3.29 17.02 9.96
C LYS A 269 -4.14 15.81 9.54
N HIS A 270 -3.80 15.13 8.43
CA HIS A 270 -4.53 13.93 8.01
C HIS A 270 -4.19 12.69 8.85
N GLN A 271 -2.97 12.55 9.38
CA GLN A 271 -2.61 11.52 10.36
C GLN A 271 -3.43 11.68 11.66
N GLU A 272 -3.57 12.91 12.17
CA GLU A 272 -4.42 13.21 13.33
C GLU A 272 -5.89 12.82 13.11
N LEU A 273 -6.43 13.04 11.91
CA LEU A 273 -7.80 12.66 11.56
C LEU A 273 -7.98 11.13 11.49
N SER A 274 -6.95 10.41 11.03
CA SER A 274 -6.91 8.94 11.06
C SER A 274 -6.91 8.38 12.47
N ILE A 275 -6.11 8.94 13.38
CA ILE A 275 -6.12 8.54 14.80
C ILE A 275 -7.51 8.75 15.43
N LYS A 276 -8.14 9.91 15.19
CA LYS A 276 -9.48 10.24 15.71
C LYS A 276 -10.57 9.30 15.16
N ALA A 277 -10.46 8.86 13.91
CA ALA A 277 -11.40 7.92 13.30
C ALA A 277 -11.21 6.45 13.77
N LEU A 278 -9.97 6.04 14.05
CA LEU A 278 -9.72 4.75 14.69
C LEU A 278 -10.23 4.72 16.13
N GLN A 279 -10.10 5.82 16.89
CA GLN A 279 -10.69 5.92 18.23
C GLN A 279 -12.21 5.65 18.20
N GLY A 280 -12.95 6.26 17.26
CA GLY A 280 -14.38 5.97 17.06
C GLY A 280 -14.67 4.53 16.58
N SER A 281 -13.72 3.88 15.91
CA SER A 281 -13.83 2.46 15.54
C SER A 281 -13.57 1.54 16.75
N MET A 282 -12.66 1.93 17.64
CA MET A 282 -12.35 1.24 18.89
C MET A 282 -13.48 1.34 19.92
N GLU A 283 -14.34 2.38 19.89
CA GLU A 283 -15.52 2.48 20.76
C GLU A 283 -16.41 1.23 20.68
N CYS A 284 -16.55 0.61 19.50
CA CYS A 284 -17.30 -0.63 19.31
C CYS A 284 -16.62 -1.84 19.99
N LEU A 285 -15.28 -1.87 20.01
CA LEU A 285 -14.50 -2.90 20.69
C LEU A 285 -14.53 -2.72 22.21
N THR A 286 -14.41 -1.49 22.70
CA THR A 286 -14.44 -1.15 24.13
C THR A 286 -15.83 -1.37 24.75
N SER A 287 -16.91 -1.10 24.00
CA SER A 287 -18.29 -1.23 24.51
C SER A 287 -18.87 -2.64 24.43
N ARG A 288 -18.44 -3.46 23.45
CA ARG A 288 -18.98 -4.82 23.23
C ARG A 288 -17.99 -5.94 23.49
N GLY A 289 -16.68 -5.68 23.44
CA GLY A 289 -15.63 -6.71 23.46
C GLY A 289 -15.29 -7.24 22.06
N VAL A 290 -14.06 -7.73 21.90
CA VAL A 290 -13.53 -8.22 20.61
C VAL A 290 -14.34 -9.42 20.08
N GLN A 291 -14.79 -10.31 20.97
CA GLN A 291 -15.48 -11.56 20.61
C GLN A 291 -16.82 -11.37 19.88
N PHE A 292 -17.46 -10.20 19.97
CA PHE A 292 -18.73 -9.92 19.28
C PHE A 292 -18.60 -8.98 18.06
N CYS A 293 -17.36 -8.61 17.68
CA CYS A 293 -17.09 -7.48 16.79
C CYS A 293 -16.08 -7.79 15.66
N PHE A 294 -16.02 -9.03 15.16
CA PHE A 294 -15.02 -9.53 14.19
C PHE A 294 -14.63 -8.53 13.08
N ARG A 295 -15.59 -8.04 12.29
CA ARG A 295 -15.34 -7.12 11.17
C ARG A 295 -14.73 -5.79 11.64
N GLN A 296 -15.19 -5.27 12.78
CA GLN A 296 -14.65 -4.04 13.38
C GLN A 296 -13.26 -4.26 13.98
N SER A 297 -12.98 -5.43 14.55
CA SER A 297 -11.64 -5.80 15.03
C SER A 297 -10.64 -5.85 13.87
N MET A 298 -11.02 -6.49 12.75
CA MET A 298 -10.21 -6.55 11.53
C MET A 298 -9.95 -5.15 10.94
N GLN A 299 -10.97 -4.30 10.83
CA GLN A 299 -10.84 -2.91 10.37
C GLN A 299 -9.96 -2.05 11.28
N CYS A 300 -10.05 -2.27 12.61
CA CYS A 300 -9.20 -1.58 13.58
C CYS A 300 -7.75 -2.05 13.50
N LEU A 301 -7.49 -3.36 13.32
CA LEU A 301 -6.14 -3.90 13.18
C LEU A 301 -5.46 -3.37 11.91
N GLU A 302 -6.16 -3.43 10.78
CA GLU A 302 -5.71 -2.88 9.49
C GLU A 302 -5.37 -1.39 9.61
N GLY A 303 -6.22 -0.63 10.31
CA GLY A 303 -5.99 0.79 10.53
C GLY A 303 -4.80 1.13 11.43
N VAL A 304 -4.65 0.46 12.58
CA VAL A 304 -3.52 0.72 13.51
C VAL A 304 -2.20 0.37 12.83
N ALA A 305 -2.14 -0.74 12.10
CA ALA A 305 -0.95 -1.14 11.37
C ALA A 305 -0.64 -0.24 10.17
N GLN A 306 -1.66 0.24 9.43
CA GLN A 306 -1.42 1.19 8.33
C GLN A 306 -0.90 2.54 8.87
N LEU A 307 -1.37 2.99 10.04
CA LEU A 307 -0.81 4.15 10.76
C LEU A 307 0.64 3.91 11.19
N LEU A 308 0.97 2.72 11.70
CA LEU A 308 2.34 2.32 12.03
C LEU A 308 3.26 2.37 10.79
N SER A 309 2.81 1.81 9.66
CA SER A 309 3.55 1.87 8.39
C SER A 309 3.76 3.31 7.90
N PHE A 310 2.79 4.22 8.11
CA PHE A 310 2.94 5.63 7.78
C PHE A 310 3.92 6.36 8.72
N GLU A 311 3.91 6.06 10.02
CA GLU A 311 4.87 6.60 10.99
C GLU A 311 6.31 6.19 10.68
N THR A 312 6.55 4.90 10.40
CA THR A 312 7.82 4.39 9.85
C THR A 312 8.22 5.19 8.61
N LEU A 313 7.32 5.31 7.64
CA LEU A 313 7.63 5.87 6.32
C LEU A 313 8.11 7.32 6.37
N ILE A 314 7.61 8.12 7.31
CA ILE A 314 8.03 9.52 7.48
C ILE A 314 9.05 9.73 8.60
N GLY A 315 9.55 8.65 9.20
CA GLY A 315 10.52 8.72 10.30
C GLY A 315 9.98 9.36 11.58
N ASN A 316 8.65 9.36 11.78
CA ASN A 316 8.01 9.84 13.00
C ASN A 316 7.79 8.67 13.97
N THR A 317 8.88 8.14 14.53
CA THR A 317 8.89 6.94 15.38
C THR A 317 8.29 7.14 16.78
N SER A 318 7.84 8.35 17.11
CA SER A 318 7.45 8.78 18.46
C SER A 318 6.35 7.94 19.13
N ASN A 319 5.40 7.40 18.36
CA ASN A 319 4.31 6.55 18.88
C ASN A 319 4.40 5.09 18.43
N SER A 320 5.41 4.71 17.64
CA SER A 320 5.44 3.42 16.95
C SER A 320 5.44 2.22 17.89
N GLN A 321 6.05 2.33 19.08
CA GLN A 321 5.99 1.29 20.11
C GLN A 321 4.57 1.11 20.69
N THR A 322 3.80 2.20 20.84
CA THR A 322 2.41 2.17 21.29
C THR A 322 1.51 1.54 20.23
N HIS A 323 1.65 1.97 18.97
CA HIS A 323 0.86 1.45 17.85
C HIS A 323 1.18 -0.02 17.55
N LEU A 324 2.46 -0.42 17.58
CA LEU A 324 2.86 -1.84 17.47
C LEU A 324 2.28 -2.67 18.62
N ASN A 325 2.42 -2.24 19.87
CA ASN A 325 1.86 -2.99 21.01
C ASN A 325 0.34 -3.16 20.94
N ALA A 326 -0.38 -2.13 20.48
CA ALA A 326 -1.82 -2.18 20.25
C ALA A 326 -2.19 -3.13 19.10
N ALA A 327 -1.45 -3.10 17.99
CA ALA A 327 -1.69 -4.01 16.86
C ALA A 327 -1.40 -5.47 17.23
N LEU A 328 -0.29 -5.76 17.92
CA LEU A 328 0.04 -7.11 18.38
C LEU A 328 -1.00 -7.63 19.39
N PHE A 329 -1.44 -6.80 20.34
CA PHE A 329 -2.50 -7.18 21.28
C PHE A 329 -3.83 -7.45 20.56
N LEU A 330 -4.23 -6.60 19.62
CA LEU A 330 -5.47 -6.78 18.87
C LEU A 330 -5.40 -8.00 17.93
N PHE A 331 -4.24 -8.30 17.33
CA PHE A 331 -4.02 -9.53 16.58
C PHE A 331 -4.20 -10.76 17.47
N GLU A 332 -3.54 -10.80 18.64
CA GLU A 332 -3.70 -11.89 19.62
C GLU A 332 -5.16 -12.08 20.05
N GLN A 333 -5.89 -10.99 20.33
CA GLN A 333 -7.32 -11.05 20.67
C GLN A 333 -8.20 -11.50 19.47
N ILE A 334 -7.86 -11.13 18.24
CA ILE A 334 -8.58 -11.60 17.05
C ILE A 334 -8.43 -13.12 16.90
N ILE A 335 -7.21 -13.64 17.08
CA ILE A 335 -6.98 -15.09 17.03
C ILE A 335 -7.69 -15.79 18.20
N GLU A 336 -7.51 -15.32 19.44
CA GLU A 336 -8.11 -15.93 20.65
C GLU A 336 -9.64 -16.05 20.58
N HIS A 337 -10.34 -15.01 20.09
CA HIS A 337 -11.81 -14.97 20.13
C HIS A 337 -12.51 -15.39 18.82
N HIS A 338 -11.80 -15.50 17.69
CA HIS A 338 -12.42 -15.78 16.39
C HIS A 338 -11.86 -16.98 15.62
N ALA A 339 -10.77 -17.60 16.09
CA ALA A 339 -10.33 -18.89 15.59
C ALA A 339 -11.41 -19.98 15.79
N THR A 340 -11.36 -21.01 14.96
CA THR A 340 -12.27 -22.17 14.99
C THR A 340 -11.54 -23.51 14.91
N ASP A 341 -10.20 -23.48 14.91
CA ASP A 341 -9.30 -24.63 14.94
C ASP A 341 -8.13 -24.30 15.88
N ASP A 342 -7.87 -25.14 16.89
CA ASP A 342 -6.76 -24.96 17.84
C ASP A 342 -5.39 -25.34 17.25
N ILE A 343 -5.37 -26.10 16.15
CA ILE A 343 -4.16 -26.57 15.46
C ILE A 343 -3.69 -25.55 14.42
N LYS A 344 -4.63 -24.93 13.70
CA LYS A 344 -4.38 -23.84 12.75
C LYS A 344 -5.26 -22.59 13.03
N PRO A 345 -5.02 -21.89 14.16
CA PRO A 345 -5.88 -20.80 14.58
C PRO A 345 -5.84 -19.59 13.64
N TRP A 346 -4.69 -19.18 13.08
CA TRP A 346 -4.63 -18.09 12.09
C TRP A 346 -5.30 -18.46 10.76
N TRP A 347 -5.07 -19.67 10.24
CA TRP A 347 -5.72 -20.11 8.99
C TRP A 347 -7.23 -20.16 9.16
N SER A 348 -7.73 -20.58 10.33
CA SER A 348 -9.16 -20.62 10.62
C SER A 348 -9.78 -19.21 10.62
N VAL A 349 -9.05 -18.19 11.10
CA VAL A 349 -9.45 -16.78 11.00
C VAL A 349 -9.40 -16.30 9.54
N LEU A 350 -8.34 -16.60 8.79
CA LEU A 350 -8.19 -16.24 7.37
C LEU A 350 -9.30 -16.85 6.49
N ALA A 351 -9.68 -18.11 6.75
CA ALA A 351 -10.78 -18.79 6.06
C ALA A 351 -12.16 -18.23 6.41
N ARG A 352 -12.32 -17.68 7.63
CA ARG A 352 -13.55 -17.02 8.10
C ARG A 352 -13.75 -15.62 7.49
N ILE A 353 -12.72 -15.02 6.90
CA ILE A 353 -12.85 -13.79 6.09
C ILE A 353 -13.55 -14.16 4.78
N GLU A 354 -14.81 -13.77 4.66
CA GLU A 354 -15.78 -14.16 3.63
C GLU A 354 -15.20 -14.13 2.19
N PRO A 355 -14.96 -15.29 1.56
CA PRO A 355 -14.42 -15.34 0.20
C PRO A 355 -15.51 -14.99 -0.82
N ARG A 356 -15.65 -13.69 -1.15
CA ARG A 356 -16.50 -13.19 -2.24
C ARG A 356 -15.93 -13.48 -3.65
N VAL A 357 -15.22 -14.60 -3.81
CA VAL A 357 -14.42 -14.95 -4.99
C VAL A 357 -14.65 -16.41 -5.35
N MET A 358 -14.74 -16.68 -6.65
CA MET A 358 -14.90 -18.01 -7.23
C MET A 358 -13.79 -18.97 -6.79
N GLU A 359 -14.14 -20.18 -6.31
CA GLU A 359 -13.20 -21.21 -5.87
C GLU A 359 -12.43 -21.85 -7.04
N VAL A 360 -11.54 -21.08 -7.66
CA VAL A 360 -10.62 -21.56 -8.70
C VAL A 360 -9.32 -22.01 -8.06
N GLN A 361 -9.07 -23.31 -8.08
CA GLN A 361 -7.75 -23.89 -7.82
C GLN A 361 -7.01 -23.97 -9.16
N PHE A 362 -5.85 -23.30 -9.27
CA PHE A 362 -5.03 -23.38 -10.47
C PHE A 362 -4.16 -24.65 -10.45
N PRO A 363 -3.80 -25.23 -11.62
CA PRO A 363 -2.96 -26.45 -11.67
C PRO A 363 -1.60 -26.32 -10.97
N THR A 364 -1.09 -25.09 -10.85
CA THR A 364 0.15 -24.72 -10.13
C THR A 364 -0.05 -24.54 -8.62
N GLY A 365 -1.22 -24.86 -8.07
CA GLY A 365 -1.53 -24.79 -6.63
C GLY A 365 -1.94 -23.40 -6.11
N GLY A 366 -1.88 -22.36 -6.94
CA GLY A 366 -2.35 -21.02 -6.58
C GLY A 366 -3.88 -20.95 -6.40
N ARG A 367 -4.34 -19.97 -5.60
CA ARG A 367 -5.76 -19.58 -5.48
C ARG A 367 -5.90 -18.05 -5.48
N PRO A 368 -6.99 -17.47 -6.00
CA PRO A 368 -7.25 -16.04 -5.91
C PRO A 368 -7.63 -15.66 -4.47
N TRP A 369 -7.11 -14.53 -3.98
CA TRP A 369 -7.40 -14.05 -2.63
C TRP A 369 -8.43 -12.92 -2.66
N ALA A 370 -9.45 -13.00 -1.79
CA ALA A 370 -10.38 -11.90 -1.59
C ALA A 370 -9.66 -10.68 -0.98
N SER A 371 -10.13 -9.46 -1.23
CA SER A 371 -9.39 -8.25 -0.83
C SER A 371 -9.11 -8.15 0.68
N GLU A 372 -10.05 -8.59 1.52
CA GLU A 372 -9.87 -8.63 2.99
C GLU A 372 -8.91 -9.76 3.44
N GLN A 373 -8.82 -10.86 2.68
CA GLN A 373 -7.84 -11.93 2.92
C GLN A 373 -6.43 -11.49 2.49
N ALA A 374 -6.32 -10.80 1.35
CA ALA A 374 -5.07 -10.24 0.86
C ALA A 374 -4.52 -9.14 1.78
N SER A 375 -5.39 -8.25 2.31
CA SER A 375 -4.98 -7.28 3.32
C SER A 375 -4.56 -7.97 4.62
N PHE A 376 -5.29 -8.98 5.11
CA PHE A 376 -4.90 -9.71 6.32
C PHE A 376 -3.60 -10.51 6.18
N ARG A 377 -3.32 -11.14 5.02
CA ARG A 377 -2.02 -11.79 4.75
C ARG A 377 -0.87 -10.77 4.79
N PHE A 378 -1.00 -9.67 4.06
CA PHE A 378 0.00 -8.60 4.04
C PHE A 378 0.24 -8.02 5.44
N LEU A 379 -0.84 -7.72 6.15
CA LEU A 379 -0.85 -7.24 7.54
C LEU A 379 -0.16 -8.21 8.50
N THR A 380 -0.44 -9.52 8.40
CA THR A 380 0.21 -10.55 9.24
C THR A 380 1.72 -10.55 9.02
N VAL A 381 2.21 -10.50 7.77
CA VAL A 381 3.66 -10.48 7.50
C VAL A 381 4.34 -9.23 8.06
N ASN A 382 3.71 -8.06 7.92
CA ASN A 382 4.27 -6.83 8.47
C ASN A 382 4.32 -6.88 10.00
N LEU A 383 3.26 -7.37 10.67
CA LEU A 383 3.24 -7.50 12.14
C LEU A 383 4.26 -8.52 12.67
N LEU A 384 4.42 -9.67 12.00
CA LEU A 384 5.46 -10.66 12.34
C LEU A 384 6.87 -10.05 12.25
N TRP A 385 7.15 -9.34 11.16
CA TRP A 385 8.45 -8.71 10.97
C TRP A 385 8.67 -7.58 11.98
N SER A 386 7.70 -6.70 12.20
CA SER A 386 7.82 -5.62 13.18
C SER A 386 7.98 -6.14 14.61
N ASP A 387 7.28 -7.21 15.01
CA ASP A 387 7.45 -7.86 16.32
C ASP A 387 8.87 -8.44 16.50
N VAL A 388 9.38 -9.16 15.49
CA VAL A 388 10.75 -9.71 15.50
C VAL A 388 11.80 -8.62 15.58
N ILE A 389 11.70 -7.57 14.74
CA ILE A 389 12.71 -6.51 14.67
C ILE A 389 12.67 -5.62 15.92
N ALA A 390 11.47 -5.19 16.35
CA ALA A 390 11.31 -4.44 17.59
C ALA A 390 11.81 -5.21 18.82
N SER A 391 11.65 -6.53 18.86
CA SER A 391 12.14 -7.37 19.97
C SER A 391 13.66 -7.34 20.13
N THR A 392 14.43 -7.08 19.07
CA THR A 392 15.88 -6.86 19.16
C THR A 392 16.26 -5.54 19.86
N ALA A 393 15.43 -4.50 19.70
CA ALA A 393 15.58 -3.21 20.37
C ALA A 393 15.05 -3.23 21.81
N LEU A 394 14.00 -4.02 22.06
CA LEU A 394 13.34 -4.18 23.35
C LEU A 394 13.96 -5.28 24.24
N ALA A 395 14.99 -5.99 23.76
CA ALA A 395 15.69 -7.07 24.46
C ALA A 395 14.76 -8.18 25.01
N GLN A 396 13.74 -8.55 24.23
CA GLN A 396 12.70 -9.51 24.61
C GLN A 396 12.54 -10.61 23.55
N ALA A 397 11.76 -11.66 23.85
CA ALA A 397 11.30 -12.61 22.84
C ALA A 397 10.11 -12.02 22.03
N PRO A 398 9.98 -12.31 20.72
CA PRO A 398 8.84 -11.86 19.92
C PRO A 398 7.50 -12.40 20.43
N ARG A 399 6.49 -11.54 20.55
CA ARG A 399 5.16 -11.91 21.10
C ARG A 399 4.42 -12.92 20.21
N LEU A 400 4.62 -12.84 18.91
CA LEU A 400 4.00 -13.71 17.91
C LEU A 400 4.78 -15.03 17.69
N GLN A 401 5.89 -15.25 18.41
CA GLN A 401 6.73 -16.46 18.24
C GLN A 401 5.95 -17.78 18.40
N LYS A 402 4.89 -17.78 19.21
CA LYS A 402 3.96 -18.92 19.37
C LYS A 402 3.21 -19.32 18.09
N PHE A 403 2.99 -18.39 17.16
CA PHE A 403 2.32 -18.64 15.89
C PHE A 403 3.29 -18.97 14.76
N HIS A 404 4.60 -18.77 14.95
CA HIS A 404 5.61 -18.99 13.92
C HIS A 404 5.53 -20.39 13.27
N PRO A 405 5.32 -21.51 14.00
CA PRO A 405 5.20 -22.83 13.37
C PRO A 405 3.99 -22.95 12.44
N GLU A 406 2.83 -22.39 12.80
CA GLU A 406 1.64 -22.41 11.93
C GLU A 406 1.85 -21.59 10.66
N LEU A 407 2.40 -20.38 10.81
CA LEU A 407 2.47 -19.37 9.76
C LEU A 407 3.57 -19.65 8.73
N ILE A 408 4.61 -20.40 9.11
CA ILE A 408 5.88 -20.45 8.37
C ILE A 408 6.39 -21.88 8.13
N ASP A 409 6.14 -22.86 9.01
CA ASP A 409 6.70 -24.20 8.82
C ASP A 409 5.84 -25.06 7.88
N GLY A 410 6.48 -25.61 6.84
CA GLY A 410 5.87 -26.52 5.88
C GLY A 410 6.68 -26.61 4.58
N PRO A 411 6.41 -27.62 3.73
CA PRO A 411 7.06 -27.72 2.41
C PRO A 411 6.61 -26.63 1.44
N THR A 412 5.43 -26.05 1.67
CA THR A 412 4.86 -24.91 0.96
C THR A 412 4.16 -24.01 1.98
N PRO A 413 4.80 -22.92 2.46
CA PRO A 413 4.20 -22.06 3.49
C PRO A 413 3.03 -21.25 2.91
N GLU A 414 1.93 -21.17 3.67
CA GLU A 414 0.75 -20.35 3.32
C GLU A 414 1.06 -18.84 3.33
N LEU A 415 2.18 -18.45 3.98
CA LEU A 415 2.65 -17.08 4.14
C LEU A 415 4.17 -16.95 3.83
N PRO A 416 4.58 -16.91 2.55
CA PRO A 416 5.99 -16.78 2.16
C PRO A 416 6.49 -15.34 2.32
N ILE A 417 7.08 -15.00 3.48
CA ILE A 417 7.57 -13.64 3.83
C ILE A 417 8.50 -13.04 2.77
N GLN A 418 9.30 -13.87 2.10
CA GLN A 418 10.14 -13.48 0.97
C GLN A 418 9.40 -12.79 -0.17
N ASP A 419 8.12 -13.10 -0.38
CA ASP A 419 7.28 -12.52 -1.43
C ASP A 419 6.63 -11.20 -1.03
N PHE A 420 6.80 -10.77 0.23
CA PHE A 420 6.32 -9.50 0.77
C PHE A 420 7.49 -8.55 1.06
N LEU A 421 8.54 -9.07 1.72
CA LEU A 421 9.67 -8.29 2.28
C LEU A 421 11.03 -8.60 1.63
N GLY A 422 11.13 -9.64 0.79
CA GLY A 422 12.38 -10.03 0.12
C GLY A 422 13.35 -10.90 0.93
N CYS A 423 13.03 -11.19 2.19
CA CYS A 423 13.83 -12.02 3.07
C CYS A 423 13.16 -13.38 3.32
N HIS A 424 13.90 -14.50 3.13
CA HIS A 424 13.36 -15.84 3.38
C HIS A 424 12.98 -16.03 4.85
N ASN A 425 11.85 -16.69 5.09
CA ASN A 425 11.22 -16.79 6.41
C ASN A 425 12.19 -17.29 7.50
N TRP A 426 13.09 -18.22 7.16
CA TRP A 426 14.06 -18.79 8.09
C TRP A 426 15.00 -17.76 8.71
N VAL A 427 15.37 -16.67 8.00
CA VAL A 427 16.22 -15.62 8.57
C VAL A 427 15.46 -14.80 9.60
N ILE A 428 14.22 -14.39 9.28
CA ILE A 428 13.37 -13.61 10.19
C ILE A 428 13.06 -14.42 11.45
N LEU A 429 12.71 -15.70 11.30
CA LEU A 429 12.59 -16.64 12.44
C LEU A 429 13.86 -16.69 13.28
N THR A 430 15.03 -16.79 12.64
CA THR A 430 16.30 -16.92 13.36
C THR A 430 16.68 -15.63 14.08
N ILE A 431 16.35 -14.44 13.56
CA ILE A 431 16.50 -13.16 14.29
C ILE A 431 15.61 -13.15 15.55
N GLY A 432 14.39 -13.68 15.47
CA GLY A 432 13.51 -13.87 16.62
C GLY A 432 14.08 -14.85 17.66
N GLU A 433 14.69 -15.95 17.23
CA GLU A 433 15.40 -16.88 18.12
C GLU A 433 16.60 -16.22 18.82
N ILE A 434 17.34 -15.34 18.14
CA ILE A 434 18.47 -14.61 18.73
C ILE A 434 17.96 -13.59 19.77
N ALA A 435 16.87 -12.87 19.49
CA ALA A 435 16.26 -11.94 20.44
C ALA A 435 15.77 -12.66 21.71
N GLY A 436 15.12 -13.83 21.55
CA GLY A 436 14.74 -14.70 22.67
C GLY A 436 15.96 -15.25 23.45
N LEU A 437 17.07 -15.56 22.78
CA LEU A 437 18.31 -16.00 23.43
C LEU A 437 18.97 -14.88 24.24
N ASP A 438 18.95 -13.64 23.74
CA ASP A 438 19.45 -12.44 24.42
C ASP A 438 18.62 -12.11 25.67
N ALA A 439 17.29 -12.13 25.54
CA ALA A 439 16.36 -11.97 26.66
C ALA A 439 16.62 -13.03 27.75
N TRP A 440 16.74 -14.31 27.38
CA TRP A 440 17.08 -15.40 28.29
C TRP A 440 18.47 -15.25 28.93
N LYS A 441 19.49 -14.82 28.16
CA LYS A 441 20.84 -14.52 28.71
C LYS A 441 20.76 -13.47 29.81
N LYS A 442 19.99 -12.40 29.59
CA LYS A 442 19.77 -11.31 30.55
C LYS A 442 19.02 -11.78 31.78
N GLU A 443 17.94 -12.54 31.62
CA GLU A 443 17.17 -13.16 32.70
C GLU A 443 18.06 -14.04 33.59
N MET A 444 18.78 -15.01 33.00
CA MET A 444 19.64 -15.93 33.75
C MET A 444 20.85 -15.24 34.40
N ARG A 445 21.36 -14.15 33.80
CA ARG A 445 22.41 -13.32 34.41
C ARG A 445 21.88 -12.58 35.64
N ASN A 446 20.71 -11.97 35.54
CA ASN A 446 20.06 -11.25 36.63
C ASN A 446 19.65 -12.19 37.78
N ALA A 447 19.26 -13.43 37.46
CA ALA A 447 19.00 -14.49 38.43
C ALA A 447 20.28 -15.16 38.99
N GLY A 448 21.47 -14.83 38.49
CA GLY A 448 22.75 -15.37 38.96
C GLY A 448 23.03 -16.83 38.57
N VAL A 449 22.32 -17.38 37.58
CA VAL A 449 22.35 -18.81 37.20
C VAL A 449 22.77 -19.06 35.74
N LEU A 450 23.30 -18.05 35.04
CA LEU A 450 23.71 -18.14 33.63
C LEU A 450 24.79 -19.22 33.40
N SER A 451 24.40 -20.31 32.72
CA SER A 451 25.34 -21.32 32.22
C SER A 451 25.93 -20.89 30.87
N MET A 452 27.22 -20.56 30.87
CA MET A 452 27.95 -20.22 29.63
C MET A 452 27.99 -21.39 28.63
N VAL A 453 28.06 -22.64 29.13
CA VAL A 453 28.02 -23.85 28.29
C VAL A 453 26.67 -23.97 27.59
N GLU A 454 25.58 -23.63 28.27
CA GLU A 454 24.23 -23.65 27.68
C GLU A 454 24.04 -22.52 26.68
N LEU A 455 24.48 -21.30 26.99
CA LEU A 455 24.45 -20.16 26.08
C LEU A 455 25.16 -20.47 24.75
N VAL A 456 26.38 -21.01 24.83
CA VAL A 456 27.14 -21.45 23.64
C VAL A 456 26.43 -22.59 22.91
N THR A 457 25.93 -23.60 23.62
CA THR A 457 25.22 -24.74 23.00
C THR A 457 23.97 -24.30 22.22
N ARG A 458 23.17 -23.39 22.80
CA ARG A 458 22.00 -22.79 22.13
C ARG A 458 22.45 -21.96 20.91
N ALA A 459 23.45 -21.09 21.08
CA ALA A 459 23.96 -20.24 20.03
C ALA A 459 24.55 -21.01 18.83
N THR A 460 25.36 -22.05 19.05
CA THR A 460 25.95 -22.86 17.97
C THR A 460 24.88 -23.58 17.13
N CYS A 461 23.72 -23.90 17.70
CA CYS A 461 22.60 -24.46 16.93
C CYS A 461 22.01 -23.44 15.94
N ILE A 462 21.82 -22.20 16.40
CA ILE A 462 21.37 -21.05 15.60
C ILE A 462 22.41 -20.71 14.53
N GLU A 463 23.69 -20.57 14.93
CA GLU A 463 24.80 -20.22 14.05
C GLU A 463 24.98 -21.22 12.90
N ARG A 464 24.93 -22.52 13.20
CA ARG A 464 25.00 -23.59 12.20
C ARG A 464 23.87 -23.48 11.17
N ARG A 465 22.65 -23.10 11.60
CA ARG A 465 21.50 -22.89 10.71
C ARG A 465 21.71 -21.67 9.80
N LEU A 466 22.20 -20.56 10.36
CA LEU A 466 22.54 -19.35 9.61
C LEU A 466 23.63 -19.62 8.56
N ARG A 467 24.72 -20.31 8.94
CA ARG A 467 25.84 -20.61 8.05
C ARG A 467 25.42 -21.55 6.91
N ALA A 468 24.69 -22.63 7.21
CA ALA A 468 24.17 -23.54 6.18
C ALA A 468 23.19 -22.84 5.23
N GLY A 469 22.27 -22.00 5.75
CA GLY A 469 21.37 -21.21 4.91
C GLY A 469 22.11 -20.22 4.00
N ILE A 470 23.18 -19.59 4.46
CA ILE A 470 24.05 -18.75 3.62
C ILE A 470 24.77 -19.57 2.55
N GLU A 471 25.24 -20.79 2.87
CA GLU A 471 25.89 -21.69 1.92
C GLU A 471 24.94 -22.13 0.79
N GLU A 472 23.65 -22.35 1.07
CA GLU A 472 22.65 -22.58 0.02
C GLU A 472 22.38 -21.32 -0.83
N LEU A 473 22.34 -20.14 -0.22
CA LEU A 473 22.19 -18.86 -0.95
C LEU A 473 23.39 -18.58 -1.87
N ASP A 474 24.60 -18.97 -1.49
CA ASP A 474 25.82 -18.83 -2.29
C ASP A 474 25.84 -19.72 -3.54
N LYS A 475 24.92 -20.68 -3.66
CA LYS A 475 24.72 -21.50 -4.87
C LYS A 475 23.76 -20.86 -5.88
N VAL A 476 23.01 -19.81 -5.50
CA VAL A 476 22.03 -19.15 -6.38
C VAL A 476 22.77 -18.31 -7.43
N PRO A 477 22.56 -18.53 -8.74
CA PRO A 477 23.23 -17.73 -9.78
C PRO A 477 22.88 -16.24 -9.71
N MET A 478 23.88 -15.41 -9.41
CA MET A 478 23.76 -13.95 -9.43
C MET A 478 23.82 -13.43 -10.88
N HIS A 479 22.68 -13.45 -11.56
CA HIS A 479 22.46 -12.74 -12.82
C HIS A 479 22.29 -11.23 -12.59
N THR A 480 22.07 -10.45 -13.65
CA THR A 480 21.79 -9.01 -13.57
C THR A 480 20.61 -8.73 -12.63
N MET A 481 20.91 -8.28 -11.42
CA MET A 481 19.90 -7.88 -10.44
C MET A 481 19.36 -6.49 -10.76
N PHE A 482 18.07 -6.29 -10.49
CA PHE A 482 17.38 -5.01 -10.60
C PHE A 482 16.84 -4.58 -9.23
N ASP A 483 16.69 -3.27 -9.03
CA ASP A 483 15.95 -2.72 -7.90
C ASP A 483 14.51 -3.27 -7.92
N PRO A 484 14.03 -3.95 -6.87
CA PRO A 484 12.71 -4.57 -6.89
C PRO A 484 11.56 -3.56 -6.94
N SER A 485 11.79 -2.27 -6.67
CA SER A 485 10.82 -1.19 -6.95
C SER A 485 10.87 -0.67 -8.38
N ALA A 486 12.05 -0.59 -9.01
CA ALA A 486 12.18 -0.11 -10.38
C ALA A 486 11.74 -1.14 -11.44
N ARG A 487 11.59 -2.42 -11.07
CA ARG A 487 11.02 -3.47 -11.94
C ARG A 487 9.61 -3.05 -12.39
N ALA A 488 9.38 -2.98 -13.70
CA ALA A 488 8.06 -2.74 -14.29
C ALA A 488 7.03 -3.81 -13.82
N PRO A 489 5.71 -3.59 -14.01
CA PRO A 489 4.74 -4.68 -13.94
C PRO A 489 5.14 -5.78 -14.94
N ASP A 490 5.21 -7.02 -14.48
CA ASP A 490 5.58 -8.15 -15.33
C ASP A 490 4.55 -8.32 -16.45
N GLN A 491 4.97 -8.19 -17.71
CA GLN A 491 4.06 -8.11 -18.85
C GLN A 491 3.44 -9.49 -19.13
N PRO A 492 2.13 -9.72 -18.87
CA PRO A 492 1.50 -11.02 -19.07
C PRO A 492 1.18 -11.30 -20.55
N PHE A 493 1.65 -10.44 -21.45
CA PHE A 493 1.35 -10.46 -22.89
C PHE A 493 2.57 -10.84 -23.76
N TYR A 494 3.72 -11.11 -23.15
CA TYR A 494 4.93 -11.48 -23.89
C TYR A 494 4.95 -12.95 -24.35
N ASP A 495 4.17 -13.81 -23.68
CA ASP A 495 3.87 -15.17 -24.12
C ASP A 495 2.50 -15.62 -23.56
N PHE A 496 1.73 -16.38 -24.33
CA PHE A 496 0.33 -16.75 -24.04
C PHE A 496 0.23 -18.10 -23.29
N GLY A 497 0.91 -18.20 -22.14
CA GLY A 497 0.92 -19.39 -21.28
C GLY A 497 0.36 -19.15 -19.88
N LEU A 498 -0.43 -20.09 -19.35
CA LEU A 498 -0.97 -20.00 -17.98
C LEU A 498 0.15 -20.02 -16.93
N GLU A 499 1.16 -20.87 -17.14
CA GLU A 499 2.37 -20.98 -16.30
C GLU A 499 3.18 -19.66 -16.30
N VAL A 500 3.27 -19.00 -17.46
CA VAL A 500 3.96 -17.70 -17.64
C VAL A 500 3.34 -16.62 -16.74
N VAL A 501 2.00 -16.58 -16.66
CA VAL A 501 1.25 -15.62 -15.83
C VAL A 501 1.39 -15.89 -14.33
N THR A 502 1.73 -17.12 -13.91
CA THR A 502 1.99 -17.46 -12.51
C THR A 502 3.47 -17.35 -12.10
N GLU A 503 4.41 -17.71 -12.98
CA GLU A 503 5.81 -17.95 -12.58
C GLU A 503 6.83 -16.85 -12.96
N VAL A 504 6.61 -16.08 -14.03
CA VAL A 504 7.62 -15.09 -14.50
C VAL A 504 7.92 -14.01 -13.45
N GLY A 505 6.92 -13.66 -12.63
CA GLY A 505 7.08 -12.82 -11.45
C GLY A 505 8.08 -13.40 -10.45
N GLN A 506 7.95 -14.69 -10.15
CA GLN A 506 8.75 -15.43 -9.17
C GLN A 506 10.19 -15.64 -9.65
N GLN A 507 10.41 -16.18 -10.85
CA GLN A 507 11.74 -16.60 -11.32
C GLN A 507 12.78 -15.46 -11.24
N HIS A 508 12.48 -14.29 -11.80
CA HIS A 508 13.35 -13.10 -11.75
C HIS A 508 13.53 -12.49 -10.35
N SER A 509 12.63 -12.80 -9.41
CA SER A 509 12.74 -12.31 -8.03
C SER A 509 13.76 -13.10 -7.20
N THR A 510 14.07 -14.33 -7.60
CA THR A 510 14.87 -15.29 -6.81
C THR A 510 16.30 -14.79 -6.51
N PRO A 511 17.09 -14.26 -7.48
CA PRO A 511 18.43 -13.74 -7.17
C PRO A 511 18.39 -12.53 -6.23
N SER A 512 17.44 -11.60 -6.44
CA SER A 512 17.28 -10.44 -5.56
C SER A 512 16.86 -10.85 -4.14
N LYS A 513 15.90 -11.78 -3.98
CA LYS A 513 15.50 -12.35 -2.69
C LYS A 513 16.67 -13.04 -1.99
N ALA A 514 17.44 -13.85 -2.72
CA ALA A 514 18.61 -14.55 -2.19
C ALA A 514 19.66 -13.57 -1.66
N PHE A 515 20.00 -12.54 -2.45
CA PHE A 515 20.93 -11.48 -2.05
C PHE A 515 20.45 -10.69 -0.82
N HIS A 516 19.17 -10.27 -0.78
CA HIS A 516 18.61 -9.54 0.36
C HIS A 516 18.64 -10.41 1.63
N THR A 517 18.23 -11.68 1.50
CA THR A 517 18.29 -12.67 2.57
C THR A 517 19.72 -12.88 3.09
N LYS A 518 20.73 -12.87 2.21
CA LYS A 518 22.15 -13.01 2.60
C LYS A 518 22.63 -11.83 3.45
N ILE A 519 22.22 -10.59 3.14
CA ILE A 519 22.51 -9.41 3.97
C ILE A 519 21.89 -9.55 5.37
N TRP A 520 20.59 -9.87 5.42
CA TRP A 520 19.88 -10.09 6.68
C TRP A 520 20.51 -11.24 7.51
N ALA A 521 20.91 -12.34 6.88
CA ALA A 521 21.54 -13.48 7.55
C ALA A 521 22.95 -13.18 8.07
N LYS A 522 23.73 -12.34 7.37
CA LYS A 522 25.04 -11.87 7.85
C LYS A 522 24.90 -10.91 9.04
N ALA A 523 23.93 -9.99 9.01
CA ALA A 523 23.61 -9.15 10.17
C ALA A 523 23.09 -9.98 11.37
N ALA A 524 22.33 -11.05 11.13
CA ALA A 524 21.92 -11.99 12.17
C ALA A 524 23.11 -12.73 12.82
N LEU A 525 24.11 -13.15 12.03
CA LEU A 525 25.37 -13.69 12.58
C LEU A 525 26.13 -12.65 13.41
N THR A 526 26.17 -11.39 12.99
CA THR A 526 26.75 -10.28 13.75
C THR A 526 26.03 -10.06 15.08
N TYR A 527 24.69 -10.05 15.10
CA TYR A 527 23.90 -9.93 16.33
C TYR A 527 24.13 -11.11 17.27
N LEU A 528 24.08 -12.36 16.76
CA LEU A 528 24.35 -13.56 17.54
C LEU A 528 25.75 -13.55 18.17
N ALA A 529 26.77 -13.06 17.45
CA ALA A 529 28.12 -12.92 17.97
C ALA A 529 28.20 -11.93 19.15
N VAL A 530 27.41 -10.84 19.15
CA VAL A 530 27.27 -9.94 20.32
C VAL A 530 26.51 -10.61 21.46
N VAL A 531 25.45 -11.36 21.17
CA VAL A 531 24.68 -12.10 22.20
C VAL A 531 25.55 -13.15 22.90
N VAL A 532 26.48 -13.80 22.21
CA VAL A 532 27.45 -14.71 22.85
C VAL A 532 28.58 -13.93 23.53
N SER A 533 29.34 -13.14 22.76
CA SER A 533 30.66 -12.63 23.15
C SER A 533 30.68 -11.20 23.71
N GLY A 534 29.53 -10.54 23.82
CA GLY A 534 29.45 -9.12 24.22
C GLY A 534 29.74 -8.16 23.05
N PHE A 535 29.58 -6.85 23.30
CA PHE A 535 29.78 -5.82 22.28
C PHE A 535 31.27 -5.55 22.05
N GLN A 536 31.91 -6.42 21.26
CA GLN A 536 33.33 -6.36 20.94
C GLN A 536 33.56 -6.10 19.43
N PRO A 537 33.51 -4.84 18.95
CA PRO A 537 33.78 -4.51 17.55
C PRO A 537 35.09 -5.08 17.02
N ALA A 538 36.15 -5.19 17.84
CA ALA A 538 37.46 -5.70 17.43
C ALA A 538 37.56 -7.23 17.34
N LEU A 539 36.52 -7.99 17.72
CA LEU A 539 36.54 -9.46 17.68
C LEU A 539 36.58 -9.96 16.21
N PRO A 540 37.49 -10.87 15.84
CA PRO A 540 37.63 -11.30 14.43
C PRO A 540 36.34 -11.84 13.79
N ASP A 541 35.54 -12.61 14.52
CA ASP A 541 34.28 -13.15 13.98
C ASP A 541 33.22 -12.07 13.74
N ILE A 542 33.19 -11.03 14.56
CA ILE A 542 32.34 -9.84 14.34
C ILE A 542 32.87 -9.09 13.11
N GLN A 543 34.17 -8.83 13.01
CA GLN A 543 34.75 -8.13 11.84
C GLN A 543 34.62 -8.90 10.53
N ASN A 544 34.68 -10.23 10.55
CA ASN A 544 34.46 -11.07 9.38
C ASN A 544 33.02 -10.94 8.87
N ASN A 545 32.02 -10.94 9.76
CA ASN A 545 30.61 -10.75 9.38
C ASN A 545 30.31 -9.30 8.98
N VAL A 546 30.87 -8.31 9.69
CA VAL A 546 30.73 -6.87 9.38
C VAL A 546 31.31 -6.55 8.01
N SER A 547 32.55 -6.96 7.73
CA SER A 547 33.21 -6.72 6.44
C SER A 547 32.46 -7.38 5.29
N ALA A 548 32.03 -8.64 5.45
CA ALA A 548 31.22 -9.33 4.46
C ALA A 548 29.85 -8.67 4.21
N THR A 549 29.28 -7.99 5.21
CA THR A 549 28.01 -7.26 5.05
C THR A 549 28.24 -5.90 4.37
N ILE A 550 29.35 -5.21 4.67
CA ILE A 550 29.78 -3.99 3.97
C ILE A 550 30.02 -4.27 2.48
N ASP A 551 30.66 -5.40 2.15
CA ASP A 551 30.90 -5.79 0.75
C ASP A 551 29.61 -6.19 0.03
N LEU A 552 28.60 -6.72 0.73
CA LEU A 552 27.26 -6.88 0.15
C LEU A 552 26.56 -5.52 -0.07
N PHE A 553 26.64 -4.57 0.87
CA PHE A 553 26.08 -3.23 0.65
C PHE A 553 26.71 -2.51 -0.55
N ARG A 554 28.02 -2.67 -0.77
CA ARG A 554 28.73 -2.15 -1.96
C ARG A 554 28.25 -2.75 -3.29
N ASN A 555 27.62 -3.93 -3.27
CA ASN A 555 27.15 -4.65 -4.45
C ASN A 555 25.60 -4.62 -4.59
N MET A 556 24.90 -3.70 -3.92
CA MET A 556 23.46 -3.50 -4.14
C MET A 556 23.17 -3.03 -5.58
N ALA A 557 22.11 -3.57 -6.19
CA ALA A 557 21.67 -3.18 -7.54
C ALA A 557 21.19 -1.72 -7.67
N SER A 558 20.98 -1.03 -6.55
CA SER A 558 20.52 0.36 -6.45
C SER A 558 20.79 0.87 -5.03
N PRO A 559 21.22 2.13 -4.83
CA PRO A 559 21.31 2.72 -3.49
C PRO A 559 19.97 2.70 -2.75
N LEU A 560 18.85 2.80 -3.47
CA LEU A 560 17.52 2.83 -2.86
C LEU A 560 17.16 1.52 -2.14
N CYS A 561 17.79 0.39 -2.50
CA CYS A 561 17.57 -0.90 -1.82
C CYS A 561 17.90 -0.83 -0.31
N LEU A 562 18.74 0.11 0.12
CA LEU A 562 19.18 0.31 1.51
C LEU A 562 18.01 0.44 2.51
N ARG A 563 16.88 1.01 2.07
CA ARG A 563 15.64 1.11 2.87
C ARG A 563 15.06 -0.24 3.32
N THR A 564 15.38 -1.33 2.61
CA THR A 564 14.96 -2.71 2.97
C THR A 564 15.92 -3.38 3.94
N PHE A 565 16.97 -2.64 4.37
CA PHE A 565 18.06 -3.12 5.20
C PHE A 565 18.34 -2.22 6.42
N VAL A 566 17.38 -1.43 6.90
CA VAL A 566 17.63 -0.48 8.02
C VAL A 566 18.17 -1.17 9.27
N TRP A 567 17.60 -2.32 9.67
CA TRP A 567 18.13 -3.11 10.80
C TRP A 567 19.51 -3.72 10.51
N PRO A 568 19.75 -4.42 9.37
CA PRO A 568 21.10 -4.86 8.99
C PRO A 568 22.14 -3.75 8.93
N PHE A 569 21.77 -2.58 8.43
CA PHE A 569 22.60 -1.37 8.33
C PHE A 569 22.97 -0.86 9.73
N ALA A 570 22.00 -0.73 10.64
CA ALA A 570 22.24 -0.30 12.02
C ALA A 570 23.13 -1.27 12.80
N VAL A 571 22.82 -2.58 12.78
CA VAL A 571 23.59 -3.61 13.51
C VAL A 571 25.04 -3.66 13.00
N THR A 572 25.22 -3.69 11.68
CA THR A 572 26.56 -3.70 11.06
C THR A 572 27.30 -2.39 11.31
N GLY A 573 26.60 -1.26 11.23
CA GLY A 573 27.14 0.08 11.40
C GLY A 573 27.61 0.38 12.82
N CYS A 574 26.90 -0.07 13.85
CA CYS A 574 27.33 0.09 15.24
C CYS A 574 28.65 -0.66 15.54
N LEU A 575 28.87 -1.79 14.86
CA LEU A 575 30.01 -2.70 15.06
C LEU A 575 31.14 -2.51 14.04
N CYS A 576 31.07 -1.49 13.18
CA CYS A 576 32.14 -1.16 12.24
C CYS A 576 33.39 -0.62 12.97
N LEU A 577 34.51 -0.55 12.26
CA LEU A 577 35.73 0.12 12.70
C LEU A 577 35.77 1.58 12.21
N SER A 578 36.55 2.45 12.83
CA SER A 578 36.55 3.89 12.47
C SER A 578 37.08 4.22 11.07
N ASN A 579 37.74 3.28 10.39
CA ASN A 579 38.07 3.40 8.96
C ASN A 579 36.93 2.94 8.02
N GLN A 580 35.78 2.55 8.56
CA GLN A 580 34.60 2.08 7.82
C GLN A 580 33.38 3.02 8.00
N GLU A 581 33.40 3.93 8.98
CA GLU A 581 32.25 4.80 9.34
C GLU A 581 31.72 5.62 8.16
N GLU A 582 32.61 6.23 7.37
CA GLU A 582 32.23 7.02 6.19
C GLU A 582 31.52 6.20 5.11
N ILE A 583 31.77 4.88 5.00
CA ILE A 583 31.06 4.01 4.05
C ILE A 583 29.55 4.02 4.34
N PHE A 584 29.16 4.10 5.61
CA PHE A 584 27.75 4.17 6.00
C PHE A 584 27.15 5.57 5.79
N ARG A 585 27.95 6.64 5.84
CA ARG A 585 27.53 7.99 5.45
C ARG A 585 27.33 8.09 3.93
N ASP A 586 28.26 7.54 3.15
CA ASP A 586 28.17 7.43 1.69
C ASP A 586 26.92 6.63 1.28
N LEU A 587 26.68 5.47 1.89
CA LEU A 587 25.52 4.62 1.58
C LEU A 587 24.18 5.37 1.72
N VAL A 588 24.01 6.19 2.76
CA VAL A 588 22.80 7.02 2.95
C VAL A 588 22.78 8.20 1.97
N SER A 589 23.93 8.84 1.74
CA SER A 589 24.04 10.01 0.84
C SER A 589 23.75 9.66 -0.62
N ASN A 590 24.15 8.45 -1.05
CA ASN A 590 23.93 7.92 -2.39
C ASN A 590 22.44 7.62 -2.70
N MET A 591 21.54 7.68 -1.73
CA MET A 591 20.09 7.63 -1.99
C MET A 591 19.51 8.97 -2.50
N GLY A 592 20.27 10.06 -2.49
CA GLY A 592 19.75 11.39 -2.78
C GLY A 592 18.63 11.77 -1.81
N ALA A 593 17.60 12.48 -2.28
CA ALA A 593 16.48 12.89 -1.42
C ALA A 593 15.64 11.72 -0.86
N MET A 594 15.78 10.50 -1.39
CA MET A 594 15.03 9.33 -0.91
C MET A 594 15.43 8.88 0.50
N HIS A 595 16.57 9.34 1.01
CA HIS A 595 16.96 9.11 2.41
C HIS A 595 16.04 9.80 3.43
N GLU A 596 15.14 10.71 3.00
CA GLU A 596 14.13 11.31 3.88
C GLU A 596 13.01 10.34 4.28
N PHE A 597 12.89 9.19 3.62
CA PHE A 597 11.86 8.18 3.87
C PHE A 597 12.38 6.99 4.69
N GLY A 598 11.58 6.55 5.65
CA GLY A 598 11.89 5.42 6.53
C GLY A 598 12.80 5.76 7.71
N THR A 599 13.08 4.75 8.51
CA THR A 599 13.86 4.81 9.76
C THR A 599 15.39 4.94 9.54
N LEU A 600 15.86 5.05 8.29
CA LEU A 600 17.29 5.06 7.93
C LEU A 600 18.08 6.25 8.50
N ARG A 601 17.49 7.45 8.54
CA ARG A 601 18.13 8.63 9.17
C ARG A 601 18.26 8.48 10.68
N GLU A 602 17.39 7.69 11.30
CA GLU A 602 17.46 7.39 12.72
C GLU A 602 18.57 6.37 13.00
N ALA A 603 18.67 5.31 12.18
CA ALA A 603 19.79 4.37 12.21
C ALA A 603 21.15 5.07 12.07
N LEU A 604 21.32 6.01 11.13
CA LEU A 604 22.59 6.75 10.98
C LEU A 604 22.91 7.66 12.19
N LYS A 605 21.89 8.24 12.86
CA LYS A 605 22.07 8.98 14.12
C LYS A 605 22.51 8.05 15.25
N ILE A 606 21.84 6.91 15.42
CA ILE A 606 22.19 5.86 16.39
C ILE A 606 23.65 5.43 16.21
N MET A 607 24.03 5.10 14.97
CA MET A 607 25.40 4.69 14.63
C MET A 607 26.41 5.79 14.96
N SER A 608 26.15 7.03 14.57
CA SER A 608 27.05 8.16 14.87
C SER A 608 27.24 8.36 16.39
N ALA A 609 26.16 8.28 17.18
CA ALA A 609 26.23 8.35 18.64
C ALA A 609 27.01 7.17 19.25
N VAL A 610 26.85 5.94 18.74
CA VAL A 610 27.63 4.76 19.17
C VAL A 610 29.12 4.91 18.82
N TRP A 611 29.45 5.53 17.69
CA TRP A 611 30.84 5.81 17.29
C TRP A 611 31.50 6.83 18.23
N GLU A 612 30.80 7.93 18.55
CA GLU A 612 31.24 8.96 19.49
C GLU A 612 31.52 8.40 20.90
N HIS A 613 30.72 7.42 21.35
CA HIS A 613 30.83 6.81 22.68
C HIS A 613 31.73 5.56 22.74
N ARG A 614 32.31 5.10 21.62
CA ARG A 614 33.01 3.80 21.51
C ARG A 614 34.13 3.58 22.56
N THR A 615 34.71 4.65 23.10
CA THR A 615 35.78 4.59 24.12
C THR A 615 35.29 4.39 25.56
N CYS A 616 33.99 4.55 25.84
CA CYS A 616 33.40 4.37 27.17
C CYS A 616 32.35 3.24 27.26
N LEU A 617 32.14 2.49 26.17
CA LEU A 617 31.26 1.31 26.17
C LEU A 617 31.94 0.14 26.88
N ASP A 618 31.26 -0.42 27.89
CA ASP A 618 31.65 -1.70 28.50
C ASP A 618 31.11 -2.85 27.64
N ALA A 619 32.01 -3.66 27.08
CA ALA A 619 31.67 -4.79 26.21
C ALA A 619 30.84 -5.88 26.90
N ASP A 620 30.89 -5.98 28.24
CA ASP A 620 30.13 -6.98 29.01
C ASP A 620 28.72 -6.52 29.38
N THR A 621 28.39 -5.22 29.28
CA THR A 621 27.03 -4.69 29.57
C THR A 621 26.36 -4.01 28.38
N TRP A 622 27.12 -3.53 27.39
CA TRP A 622 26.58 -2.97 26.16
C TRP A 622 26.20 -4.04 25.14
N ASP A 623 25.17 -3.77 24.33
CA ASP A 623 24.61 -4.67 23.33
C ASP A 623 23.84 -3.90 22.22
N ILE A 624 23.13 -4.64 21.35
CA ILE A 624 22.33 -4.04 20.27
C ILE A 624 21.13 -3.23 20.80
N ALA A 625 20.44 -3.66 21.85
CA ALA A 625 19.34 -2.90 22.45
C ALA A 625 19.81 -1.57 23.05
N SER A 626 21.02 -1.57 23.62
CA SER A 626 21.72 -0.39 24.13
C SER A 626 22.08 0.58 23.00
N CYS A 627 22.61 0.07 21.88
CA CYS A 627 22.78 0.87 20.66
C CYS A 627 21.46 1.48 20.20
N LEU A 628 20.40 0.67 20.05
CA LEU A 628 19.11 1.14 19.55
C LEU A 628 18.37 2.08 20.51
N SER A 629 18.82 2.22 21.75
CA SER A 629 18.30 3.18 22.75
C SER A 629 19.22 4.38 23.01
N VAL A 630 20.35 4.50 22.30
CA VAL A 630 21.41 5.51 22.56
C VAL A 630 20.94 6.97 22.42
N LEU A 631 19.85 7.21 21.68
CA LEU A 631 19.31 8.57 21.46
C LEU A 631 18.40 9.07 22.61
N GLY A 632 18.22 8.28 23.67
CA GLY A 632 17.34 8.60 24.80
C GLY A 632 15.92 8.04 24.67
N HIS A 633 15.59 7.44 23.52
CA HIS A 633 14.39 6.64 23.28
C HIS A 633 14.79 5.36 22.54
N THR A 634 14.02 4.28 22.71
CA THR A 634 14.27 3.01 22.01
C THR A 634 13.73 3.06 20.59
N SER A 635 14.63 3.07 19.61
CA SER A 635 14.30 3.01 18.19
C SER A 635 14.04 1.57 17.76
N LEU A 636 12.86 1.31 17.18
CA LEU A 636 12.48 -0.05 16.79
C LEU A 636 13.09 -0.50 15.45
N LEU A 637 13.50 0.44 14.58
CA LEU A 637 14.00 0.20 13.21
C LEU A 637 13.11 -0.71 12.34
N ILE A 638 11.80 -0.62 12.59
CA ILE A 638 10.72 -1.09 11.73
C ILE A 638 10.38 -0.06 10.64
#